data_AF-A0AAI9RLT4-F1
#
_entry.id   AF-A0AAI9RLT4-F1
#
_cell.length_a   1.000
_cell.length_b   1.000
_cell.length_c   1.000
_cell.angle_alpha   90.00
_cell.angle_beta   90.00
_cell.angle_gamma   90.00
#
_symmetry.space_group_name_H-M   'P 1'
#
loop_
_entity.id
_entity.type
_entity.pdbx_description
1 polymer ?
#
loop_
_entity_poly.entity_id
_entity_poly.type
_entity_poly.pdbx_seq_one_letter_code
_entity_poly.pdbx_strand_id
1 'polypeptide(L)'
;MILEQTDGKISAALLLAACGTSEEAKVENPESEAQGEQISTEVATASEAEEEVILESPYKEIKEHFENYELPDVGKADGRLVSYENGYTFDKETKFMIGREWNEDETVNEPTEDQKTGVIMGFLVDAAELGDFEDMTVTNYNEQMSHPISRLNQISELTDFEPLKEWSQETASLLDEAQNLDSGDERQALLKEGYNELQKMKDLINERGEN
;
A
#
# COMPACT_ATOMS: atom_id res chain seq x y z
N MET A 1 -30.22 25.91 -45.28
CA MET A 1 -30.10 27.24 -44.65
C MET A 1 -29.07 27.06 -43.54
N ILE A 2 -27.89 27.60 -43.80
CA ILE A 2 -26.75 27.95 -42.92
C ILE A 2 -26.37 26.99 -41.78
N LEU A 3 -25.25 26.30 -42.00
CA LEU A 3 -24.32 25.76 -41.00
C LEU A 3 -23.47 26.93 -40.45
N GLU A 4 -23.38 27.09 -39.14
CA GLU A 4 -22.31 27.90 -38.51
C GLU A 4 -21.32 26.98 -37.80
N GLN A 5 -20.13 26.89 -38.37
CA GLN A 5 -18.91 26.45 -37.70
C GLN A 5 -18.26 27.67 -37.06
N THR A 6 -17.86 27.57 -35.80
CA THR A 6 -16.97 28.55 -35.18
C THR A 6 -15.67 27.86 -34.77
N ASP A 7 -14.63 28.13 -35.57
CA ASP A 7 -13.22 27.93 -35.25
C ASP A 7 -12.77 28.89 -34.14
N GLY A 8 -12.19 28.36 -33.07
CA GLY A 8 -11.55 29.13 -32.00
C GLY A 8 -10.11 28.68 -31.80
N LYS A 9 -9.17 29.57 -32.15
CA LYS A 9 -7.73 29.31 -32.32
C LYS A 9 -6.94 29.25 -31.01
N ILE A 10 -5.93 28.38 -31.07
CA ILE A 10 -4.65 28.28 -30.34
C ILE A 10 -4.16 29.60 -29.73
N SER A 11 -3.66 29.54 -28.49
CA SER A 11 -2.59 30.43 -28.03
C SER A 11 -1.66 29.72 -27.05
N ALA A 12 -0.53 29.23 -27.57
CA ALA A 12 0.62 28.81 -26.78
C ALA A 12 1.46 30.05 -26.46
N ALA A 13 1.80 30.26 -25.18
CA ALA A 13 2.74 31.28 -24.75
C ALA A 13 3.94 30.60 -24.06
N LEU A 14 5.10 30.80 -24.69
CA LEU A 14 6.45 30.40 -24.30
C LEU A 14 7.13 31.61 -23.65
N LEU A 15 7.81 31.48 -22.50
CA LEU A 15 8.80 32.42 -21.93
C LEU A 15 9.57 31.66 -20.81
N LEU A 16 10.77 31.12 -21.09
CA LEU A 16 12.11 31.71 -20.94
C LEU A 16 12.60 31.93 -19.49
N ALA A 17 13.56 31.05 -19.12
CA ALA A 17 14.69 31.12 -18.20
C ALA A 17 14.97 32.38 -17.35
N ALA A 18 15.43 32.14 -16.12
CA ALA A 18 16.42 32.98 -15.45
C ALA A 18 17.41 32.14 -14.63
N CYS A 19 18.69 32.24 -15.01
CA CYS A 19 19.87 31.79 -14.27
C CYS A 19 20.10 32.65 -13.02
N GLY A 20 20.71 32.06 -12.00
CA GLY A 20 21.27 32.79 -10.86
C GLY A 20 22.27 31.94 -10.08
N THR A 21 23.53 32.00 -10.49
CA THR A 21 24.74 31.44 -9.83
C THR A 21 25.39 32.45 -8.89
N SER A 22 25.76 32.02 -7.69
CA SER A 22 26.77 32.62 -6.76
C SER A 22 26.64 31.84 -5.43
N GLU A 23 27.66 31.43 -4.67
CA GLU A 23 29.06 31.83 -4.56
C GLU A 23 29.80 30.75 -3.75
N GLU A 24 31.04 30.42 -4.12
CA GLU A 24 31.93 29.53 -3.38
C GLU A 24 32.45 30.22 -2.11
N ALA A 25 32.51 29.49 -0.99
CA ALA A 25 33.35 29.84 0.15
C ALA A 25 34.25 28.65 0.51
N LYS A 26 35.51 28.80 0.12
CA LYS A 26 36.70 28.02 0.53
C LYS A 26 37.35 28.75 1.71
N VAL A 27 37.94 28.03 2.66
CA VAL A 27 39.07 28.40 3.57
C VAL A 27 39.04 27.38 4.71
N GLU A 28 39.86 26.32 4.61
CA GLU A 28 41.19 26.15 5.21
C GLU A 28 41.15 25.50 6.60
N ASN A 29 41.76 24.33 6.60
CA ASN A 29 42.20 23.54 7.74
C ASN A 29 43.34 24.26 8.47
N PRO A 30 43.50 24.05 9.79
CA PRO A 30 44.80 23.57 10.22
C PRO A 30 44.70 22.39 11.21
N GLU A 31 45.55 21.39 10.92
CA GLU A 31 45.99 20.37 11.86
C GLU A 31 46.50 20.97 13.18
N SER A 32 46.12 20.35 14.28
CA SER A 32 46.89 20.37 15.52
C SER A 32 46.84 19.00 16.16
N GLU A 33 48.01 18.37 16.28
CA GLU A 33 48.22 17.10 16.95
C GLU A 33 48.13 17.20 18.48
N ALA A 34 47.87 16.03 19.07
CA ALA A 34 48.47 15.47 20.29
C ALA A 34 47.58 15.35 21.54
N GLN A 35 47.45 14.07 21.94
CA GLN A 35 47.33 13.52 23.31
C GLN A 35 46.00 13.83 24.04
N GLY A 36 45.24 12.87 24.55
CA GLY A 36 45.47 11.48 24.88
C GLY A 36 44.80 11.24 26.23
N GLU A 37 43.66 10.55 26.25
CA GLU A 37 43.16 9.92 27.49
C GLU A 37 42.16 8.83 27.14
N GLN A 38 42.48 7.61 27.59
CA GLN A 38 41.60 6.45 27.50
C GLN A 38 40.42 6.66 28.44
N ILE A 39 39.22 6.78 27.86
CA ILE A 39 37.99 6.53 28.60
C ILE A 39 37.47 5.19 28.10
N SER A 40 37.57 4.21 29.00
CA SER A 40 36.95 2.90 28.87
C SER A 40 35.44 3.09 28.80
N THR A 41 34.90 3.23 27.59
CA THR A 41 33.45 3.15 27.36
C THR A 41 33.08 1.69 27.43
N GLU A 42 32.62 1.31 28.62
CA GLU A 42 31.76 0.17 28.86
C GLU A 42 30.62 0.24 27.82
N VAL A 43 30.70 -0.63 26.81
CA VAL A 43 29.60 -0.84 25.86
C VAL A 43 28.52 -1.51 26.67
N ALA A 44 27.70 -0.69 27.32
CA ALA A 44 26.34 -1.06 27.63
C ALA A 44 25.71 -1.43 26.29
N THR A 45 25.62 -2.74 26.03
CA THR A 45 24.59 -3.29 25.16
C THR A 45 23.26 -2.83 25.74
N ALA A 46 22.85 -1.63 25.32
CA ALA A 46 21.46 -1.26 25.25
C ALA A 46 20.84 -2.29 24.30
N SER A 47 20.34 -3.37 24.90
CA SER A 47 19.23 -4.10 24.32
C SER A 47 18.21 -3.03 23.96
N GLU A 48 18.06 -2.75 22.67
CA GLU A 48 16.84 -2.16 22.15
C GLU A 48 15.74 -3.06 22.69
N ALA A 49 15.06 -2.58 23.74
CA ALA A 49 13.77 -3.10 24.08
C ALA A 49 12.91 -2.67 22.90
N GLU A 50 12.73 -3.59 21.95
CA GLU A 50 11.70 -3.48 20.93
C GLU A 50 10.43 -3.06 21.67
N GLU A 51 10.00 -1.84 21.40
CA GLU A 51 8.77 -1.29 21.95
C GLU A 51 7.67 -2.13 21.30
N GLU A 52 7.26 -3.21 21.98
CA GLU A 52 6.27 -4.15 21.49
C GLU A 52 4.98 -3.36 21.22
N VAL A 53 4.74 -3.03 19.95
CA VAL A 53 3.54 -2.31 19.53
C VAL A 53 2.36 -3.19 19.92
N ILE A 54 1.61 -2.76 20.93
CA ILE A 54 0.44 -3.49 21.40
C ILE A 54 -0.65 -3.32 20.33
N LEU A 55 -0.79 -4.34 19.48
CA LEU A 55 -1.86 -4.42 18.50
C LEU A 55 -3.16 -4.86 19.17
N GLU A 56 -4.21 -4.08 18.96
CA GLU A 56 -5.56 -4.41 19.39
C GLU A 56 -6.19 -5.48 18.45
N SER A 57 -7.26 -6.13 18.89
CA SER A 57 -8.08 -6.98 18.01
C SER A 57 -8.84 -6.10 16.99
N PRO A 58 -9.01 -6.55 15.72
CA PRO A 58 -8.61 -7.85 15.17
C PRO A 58 -7.18 -7.89 14.62
N TYR A 59 -6.47 -6.76 14.62
CA TYR A 59 -5.17 -6.60 13.96
C TYR A 59 -4.10 -7.57 14.46
N LYS A 60 -4.06 -7.84 15.76
CA LYS A 60 -3.16 -8.84 16.33
C LYS A 60 -3.38 -10.23 15.71
N GLU A 61 -4.62 -10.68 15.66
CA GLU A 61 -5.00 -12.01 15.16
C GLU A 61 -4.72 -12.14 13.66
N ILE A 62 -4.97 -11.07 12.92
CA ILE A 62 -4.70 -11.00 11.48
C ILE A 62 -3.19 -10.99 11.21
N LYS A 63 -2.40 -10.25 11.98
CA LYS A 63 -0.94 -10.26 11.87
C LYS A 63 -0.37 -11.65 12.11
N GLU A 64 -0.78 -12.30 13.20
CA GLU A 64 -0.36 -13.67 13.51
C GLU A 64 -0.74 -14.65 12.36
N HIS A 65 -1.93 -14.48 11.76
CA HIS A 65 -2.34 -15.29 10.60
C HIS A 65 -1.39 -15.10 9.39
N PHE A 66 -1.04 -13.85 9.07
CA PHE A 66 -0.13 -13.53 7.96
C PHE A 66 1.32 -13.95 8.21
N GLU A 67 1.81 -13.81 9.44
CA GLU A 67 3.18 -14.19 9.81
C GLU A 67 3.41 -15.69 9.70
N ASN A 68 2.41 -16.50 10.06
CA ASN A 68 2.45 -17.96 9.96
C ASN A 68 2.29 -18.49 8.53
N TYR A 69 1.95 -17.63 7.57
CA TYR A 69 1.78 -18.03 6.18
C TYR A 69 3.12 -18.30 5.48
N GLU A 70 3.20 -19.40 4.74
CA GLU A 70 4.33 -19.76 3.89
C GLU A 70 3.88 -19.95 2.45
N LEU A 71 4.75 -19.58 1.51
CA LEU A 71 4.50 -19.78 0.09
C LEU A 71 4.59 -21.27 -0.28
N PRO A 72 3.75 -21.79 -1.19
CA PRO A 72 3.85 -23.18 -1.63
C PRO A 72 5.19 -23.48 -2.32
N ASP A 73 5.79 -24.64 -2.02
CA ASP A 73 7.13 -25.03 -2.51
C ASP A 73 7.21 -25.31 -4.03
N VAL A 74 6.07 -25.56 -4.68
CA VAL A 74 6.01 -26.04 -6.08
C VAL A 74 6.19 -24.96 -7.14
N GLY A 75 6.40 -23.70 -6.73
CA GLY A 75 6.50 -22.57 -7.63
C GLY A 75 7.84 -22.47 -8.37
N LYS A 76 7.84 -21.82 -9.53
CA LYS A 76 9.06 -21.48 -10.28
C LYS A 76 9.66 -20.20 -9.71
N ALA A 77 10.79 -20.34 -9.04
CA ALA A 77 11.59 -19.23 -8.52
C ALA A 77 12.29 -18.43 -9.65
N ASP A 78 12.16 -17.11 -9.62
CA ASP A 78 12.95 -16.15 -10.41
C ASP A 78 13.36 -14.94 -9.56
N GLY A 79 14.59 -14.94 -9.07
CA GLY A 79 15.08 -13.90 -8.17
C GLY A 79 14.21 -13.76 -6.91
N ARG A 80 13.67 -12.55 -6.67
CA ARG A 80 12.75 -12.22 -5.57
C ARG A 80 11.33 -12.77 -5.79
N LEU A 81 11.02 -13.27 -6.97
CA LEU A 81 9.67 -13.68 -7.34
C LEU A 81 9.52 -15.19 -7.39
N VAL A 82 8.30 -15.66 -7.16
CA VAL A 82 7.88 -17.03 -7.45
C VAL A 82 6.57 -17.01 -8.22
N SER A 83 6.55 -17.72 -9.36
CA SER A 83 5.37 -17.83 -10.22
C SER A 83 4.86 -19.27 -10.23
N TYR A 84 3.54 -19.44 -10.24
CA TYR A 84 2.88 -20.74 -10.21
C TYR A 84 2.16 -21.03 -11.53
N GLU A 85 1.90 -22.30 -11.81
CA GLU A 85 1.30 -22.75 -13.08
C GLU A 85 -0.11 -22.17 -13.32
N ASN A 86 -0.85 -21.83 -12.26
CA ASN A 86 -2.15 -21.18 -12.37
C ASN A 86 -2.08 -19.66 -12.66
N GLY A 87 -0.88 -19.12 -12.88
CA GLY A 87 -0.68 -17.73 -13.34
C GLY A 87 -0.44 -16.72 -12.22
N TYR A 88 -0.41 -17.14 -10.94
CA TYR A 88 -0.13 -16.24 -9.83
C TYR A 88 1.37 -16.06 -9.62
N THR A 89 1.78 -14.81 -9.34
CA THR A 89 3.15 -14.45 -8.99
C THR A 89 3.19 -13.73 -7.65
N PHE A 90 4.10 -14.16 -6.79
CA PHE A 90 4.28 -13.67 -5.44
C PHE A 90 5.70 -13.15 -5.23
N ASP A 91 5.81 -12.19 -4.33
CA ASP A 91 7.08 -11.75 -3.78
C ASP A 91 7.54 -12.73 -2.69
N LYS A 92 8.78 -13.21 -2.72
CA LYS A 92 9.27 -14.20 -1.74
C LYS A 92 9.47 -13.64 -0.34
N GLU A 93 9.72 -12.34 -0.24
CA GLU A 93 10.05 -11.67 1.01
C GLU A 93 8.76 -11.29 1.74
N THR A 94 7.87 -10.57 1.06
CA THR A 94 6.60 -10.15 1.66
C THR A 94 5.51 -11.23 1.59
N LYS A 95 5.69 -12.24 0.73
CA LYS A 95 4.76 -13.38 0.50
C LYS A 95 3.40 -13.00 -0.05
N PHE A 96 3.16 -11.73 -0.36
CA PHE A 96 1.92 -11.31 -1.01
C PHE A 96 2.01 -11.43 -2.54
N MET A 97 0.85 -11.58 -3.15
CA MET A 97 0.69 -11.64 -4.60
C MET A 97 0.95 -10.28 -5.23
N ILE A 98 1.87 -10.24 -6.19
CA ILE A 98 2.23 -9.03 -6.95
C ILE A 98 1.70 -9.04 -8.39
N GLY A 99 1.15 -10.18 -8.82
CA GLY A 99 0.66 -10.33 -10.19
C GLY A 99 -0.17 -11.59 -10.38
N ARG A 100 -1.06 -11.53 -11.37
CA ARG A 100 -1.84 -12.66 -11.87
C ARG A 100 -1.97 -12.56 -13.39
N GLU A 101 -1.91 -13.70 -14.06
CA GLU A 101 -2.16 -13.80 -15.49
C GLU A 101 -3.65 -13.93 -15.79
N TRP A 102 -4.11 -13.27 -16.85
CA TRP A 102 -5.47 -13.39 -17.37
C TRP A 102 -5.49 -14.40 -18.50
N ASN A 103 -6.48 -15.27 -18.48
CA ASN A 103 -6.77 -16.20 -19.56
C ASN A 103 -7.27 -15.44 -20.80
N GLU A 104 -7.27 -16.12 -21.96
CA GLU A 104 -7.73 -15.53 -23.23
C GLU A 104 -9.21 -15.09 -23.19
N ASP A 105 -10.01 -15.65 -22.30
CA ASP A 105 -11.43 -15.34 -22.09
C ASP A 105 -11.67 -14.26 -21.02
N GLU A 106 -10.63 -13.50 -20.64
CA GLU A 106 -10.67 -12.46 -19.61
C GLU A 106 -11.07 -12.99 -18.22
N THR A 107 -10.84 -14.28 -17.95
CA THR A 107 -10.94 -14.86 -16.60
C THR A 107 -9.58 -14.99 -15.93
N VAL A 108 -9.57 -15.21 -14.62
CA VAL A 108 -8.37 -15.61 -13.88
C VAL A 108 -8.60 -16.98 -13.28
N ASN A 109 -7.55 -17.80 -13.22
CA ASN A 109 -7.66 -19.08 -12.50
C ASN A 109 -7.85 -18.81 -11.01
N GLU A 110 -8.53 -19.72 -10.33
CA GLU A 110 -8.64 -19.66 -8.87
C GLU A 110 -7.28 -19.91 -8.21
N PRO A 111 -6.97 -19.23 -7.09
CA PRO A 111 -5.82 -19.59 -6.29
C PRO A 111 -6.05 -20.95 -5.62
N THR A 112 -4.96 -21.69 -5.38
CA THR A 112 -5.05 -22.88 -4.52
C THR A 112 -5.28 -22.46 -3.07
N GLU A 113 -5.72 -23.39 -2.21
CA GLU A 113 -5.89 -23.12 -0.77
C GLU A 113 -4.62 -22.52 -0.14
N ASP A 114 -3.45 -23.10 -0.46
CA ASP A 114 -2.15 -22.64 0.03
C ASP A 114 -1.70 -21.30 -0.57
N GLN A 115 -2.41 -20.76 -1.57
CA GLN A 115 -2.14 -19.45 -2.18
C GLN A 115 -3.08 -18.36 -1.68
N LYS A 116 -4.25 -18.72 -1.12
CA LYS A 116 -5.31 -17.78 -0.76
C LYS A 116 -4.80 -16.66 0.13
N THR A 117 -4.06 -16.97 1.19
CA THR A 117 -3.55 -15.95 2.12
C THR A 117 -2.61 -14.96 1.42
N GLY A 118 -1.70 -15.42 0.56
CA GLY A 118 -0.85 -14.52 -0.22
C GLY A 118 -1.63 -13.65 -1.22
N VAL A 119 -2.69 -14.20 -1.83
CA VAL A 119 -3.60 -13.45 -2.71
C VAL A 119 -4.37 -12.39 -1.94
N ILE A 120 -4.89 -12.74 -0.77
CA ILE A 120 -5.59 -11.83 0.14
C ILE A 120 -4.68 -10.68 0.55
N MET A 121 -3.44 -10.95 0.98
CA MET A 121 -2.48 -9.89 1.30
C MET A 121 -2.22 -8.97 0.10
N GLY A 122 -2.14 -9.51 -1.12
CA GLY A 122 -1.97 -8.71 -2.33
C GLY A 122 -3.18 -7.82 -2.63
N PHE A 123 -4.40 -8.33 -2.44
CA PHE A 123 -5.62 -7.53 -2.57
C PHE A 123 -5.75 -6.44 -1.49
N LEU A 124 -5.28 -6.69 -0.27
CA LEU A 124 -5.26 -5.68 0.79
C LEU A 124 -4.30 -4.54 0.45
N VAL A 125 -3.10 -4.86 -0.04
CA VAL A 125 -2.14 -3.86 -0.49
C VAL A 125 -2.72 -3.05 -1.65
N ASP A 126 -3.29 -3.71 -2.67
CA ASP A 126 -3.95 -3.07 -3.82
C ASP A 126 -5.13 -2.17 -3.40
N ALA A 127 -5.98 -2.64 -2.47
CA ALA A 127 -7.07 -1.84 -1.92
C ALA A 127 -6.57 -0.59 -1.18
N ALA A 128 -5.40 -0.68 -0.52
CA ALA A 128 -4.79 0.41 0.22
C ALA A 128 -3.96 1.37 -0.66
N GLU A 129 -3.81 1.12 -1.96
CA GLU A 129 -3.24 2.07 -2.94
C GLU A 129 -4.26 3.14 -3.37
N LEU A 130 -5.05 3.62 -2.40
CA LEU A 130 -5.87 4.79 -2.58
C LEU A 130 -4.97 6.03 -2.73
N GLY A 131 -5.29 6.85 -3.74
CA GLY A 131 -4.72 8.20 -3.83
C GLY A 131 -5.15 9.07 -2.64
N ASP A 132 -4.65 10.30 -2.60
CA ASP A 132 -5.01 11.25 -1.54
C ASP A 132 -6.53 11.50 -1.51
N PHE A 133 -7.20 10.95 -0.51
CA PHE A 133 -8.65 11.02 -0.40
C PHE A 133 -9.14 12.41 -0.01
N GLU A 134 -8.27 13.26 0.56
CA GLU A 134 -8.61 14.63 0.95
C GLU A 134 -8.95 15.51 -0.27
N ASP A 135 -8.39 15.18 -1.44
CA ASP A 135 -8.59 15.90 -2.71
C ASP A 135 -9.73 15.33 -3.58
N MET A 136 -10.44 14.29 -3.11
CA MET A 136 -11.47 13.63 -3.91
C MET A 136 -12.76 14.46 -4.06
N THR A 137 -13.03 14.92 -5.29
CA THR A 137 -14.35 15.46 -5.64
C THR A 137 -15.42 14.37 -5.65
N VAL A 138 -16.70 14.75 -5.45
CA VAL A 138 -17.85 13.83 -5.51
C VAL A 138 -17.87 13.02 -6.81
N THR A 139 -17.50 13.64 -7.94
CA THR A 139 -17.59 13.04 -9.27
C THR A 139 -16.53 11.96 -9.50
N ASN A 140 -15.35 12.11 -8.90
CA ASN A 140 -14.26 11.13 -9.04
C ASN A 140 -14.31 10.05 -7.95
N TYR A 141 -15.29 10.11 -7.05
CA TYR A 141 -15.32 9.26 -5.86
C TYR A 141 -15.79 7.85 -6.15
N ASN A 142 -16.95 7.70 -6.81
CA ASN A 142 -17.53 6.38 -7.10
C ASN A 142 -16.57 5.53 -7.93
N GLU A 143 -15.84 6.15 -8.85
CA GLU A 143 -14.82 5.47 -9.63
C GLU A 143 -13.64 5.03 -8.74
N GLN A 144 -13.15 5.90 -7.86
CA GLN A 144 -12.00 5.61 -7.00
C GLN A 144 -12.29 4.60 -5.89
N MET A 145 -13.50 4.61 -5.31
CA MET A 145 -13.87 3.66 -4.25
C MET A 145 -14.40 2.32 -4.76
N SER A 146 -14.85 2.24 -6.01
CA SER A 146 -15.33 0.98 -6.57
C SER A 146 -14.27 -0.13 -6.50
N HIS A 147 -13.00 0.22 -6.71
CA HIS A 147 -11.87 -0.71 -6.67
C HIS A 147 -11.59 -1.28 -5.27
N PRO A 148 -11.27 -0.47 -4.23
CA PRO A 148 -11.02 -1.00 -2.88
C PRO A 148 -12.23 -1.74 -2.30
N ILE A 149 -13.46 -1.24 -2.52
CA ILE A 149 -14.68 -1.95 -2.08
C ILE A 149 -14.77 -3.32 -2.76
N SER A 150 -14.52 -3.39 -4.07
CA SER A 150 -14.50 -4.66 -4.79
C SER A 150 -13.42 -5.61 -4.26
N ARG A 151 -12.25 -5.10 -3.88
CA ARG A 151 -11.17 -5.93 -3.31
C ARG A 151 -11.52 -6.47 -1.93
N LEU A 152 -12.08 -5.63 -1.06
CA LEU A 152 -12.52 -6.05 0.28
C LEU A 152 -13.62 -7.11 0.18
N ASN A 153 -14.56 -6.96 -0.75
CA ASN A 153 -15.58 -7.98 -1.01
C ASN A 153 -14.96 -9.30 -1.49
N GLN A 154 -14.01 -9.28 -2.44
CA GLN A 154 -13.28 -10.47 -2.88
C GLN A 154 -12.54 -11.14 -1.72
N ILE A 155 -11.92 -10.36 -0.83
CA ILE A 155 -11.26 -10.90 0.37
C ILE A 155 -12.27 -11.63 1.27
N SER A 156 -13.44 -11.03 1.51
CA SER A 156 -14.48 -11.62 2.35
C SER A 156 -15.06 -12.94 1.80
N GLU A 157 -15.03 -13.11 0.48
CA GLU A 157 -15.43 -14.34 -0.21
C GLU A 157 -14.32 -15.40 -0.22
N LEU A 158 -13.06 -14.96 -0.26
CA LEU A 158 -11.89 -15.83 -0.38
C LEU A 158 -11.40 -16.37 0.96
N THR A 159 -11.56 -15.62 2.05
CA THR A 159 -11.05 -15.98 3.38
C THR A 159 -12.04 -16.82 4.18
N ASP A 160 -11.52 -17.86 4.84
CA ASP A 160 -12.23 -18.61 5.88
C ASP A 160 -11.81 -18.15 7.30
N PHE A 161 -10.93 -17.15 7.41
CA PHE A 161 -10.46 -16.62 8.69
C PHE A 161 -11.38 -15.49 9.15
N GLU A 162 -12.24 -15.79 10.12
CA GLU A 162 -13.35 -14.91 10.54
C GLU A 162 -12.91 -13.49 10.92
N PRO A 163 -11.84 -13.25 11.71
CA PRO A 163 -11.43 -11.88 12.06
C PRO A 163 -11.14 -11.01 10.83
N LEU A 164 -10.52 -11.59 9.80
CA LEU A 164 -10.24 -10.88 8.55
C LEU A 164 -11.50 -10.67 7.71
N LYS A 165 -12.41 -11.66 7.73
CA LYS A 165 -13.69 -11.57 7.02
C LYS A 165 -14.53 -10.42 7.57
N GLU A 166 -14.77 -10.41 8.89
CA GLU A 166 -15.53 -9.37 9.58
C GLU A 166 -14.90 -8.00 9.34
N TRP A 167 -13.60 -7.87 9.56
CA TRP A 167 -12.86 -6.63 9.32
C TRP A 167 -13.02 -6.12 7.88
N SER A 168 -12.91 -7.01 6.87
CA SER A 168 -13.02 -6.62 5.47
C SER A 168 -14.44 -6.15 5.11
N GLN A 169 -15.46 -6.78 5.67
CA GLN A 169 -16.86 -6.43 5.45
C GLN A 169 -17.24 -5.10 6.13
N GLU A 170 -16.76 -4.88 7.35
CA GLU A 170 -16.94 -3.62 8.07
C GLU A 170 -16.27 -2.46 7.32
N THR A 171 -15.02 -2.66 6.89
CA THR A 171 -14.28 -1.64 6.12
C THR A 171 -14.94 -1.36 4.77
N ALA A 172 -15.41 -2.39 4.07
CA ALA A 172 -16.16 -2.22 2.82
C ALA A 172 -17.45 -1.42 3.04
N SER A 173 -18.13 -1.67 4.16
CA SER A 173 -19.37 -0.98 4.53
C SER A 173 -19.14 0.50 4.82
N LEU A 174 -18.04 0.87 5.50
CA LEU A 174 -17.67 2.27 5.73
C LEU A 174 -17.46 3.02 4.40
N LEU A 175 -16.71 2.41 3.47
CA LEU A 175 -16.42 3.01 2.18
C LEU A 175 -17.66 3.10 1.27
N ASP A 176 -18.52 2.08 1.31
CA ASP A 176 -19.82 2.05 0.63
C ASP A 176 -20.78 3.10 1.20
N GLU A 177 -20.89 3.22 2.52
CA GLU A 177 -21.74 4.24 3.14
C GLU A 177 -21.27 5.65 2.74
N ALA A 178 -19.96 5.90 2.78
CA ALA A 178 -19.38 7.15 2.30
C ALA A 178 -19.65 7.43 0.81
N GLN A 179 -19.81 6.38 -0.03
CA GLN A 179 -20.16 6.51 -1.45
C GLN A 179 -21.60 6.91 -1.70
N ASN A 180 -22.48 6.56 -0.77
CA ASN A 180 -23.90 6.85 -0.87
C ASN A 180 -24.25 8.24 -0.28
N LEU A 181 -23.27 8.97 0.25
CA LEU A 181 -23.44 10.34 0.74
C LEU A 181 -23.00 11.37 -0.32
N ASP A 182 -23.78 12.44 -0.49
CA ASP A 182 -23.48 13.47 -1.50
C ASP A 182 -22.21 14.28 -1.14
N SER A 183 -22.09 14.73 0.12
CA SER A 183 -20.98 15.54 0.64
C SER A 183 -21.11 15.75 2.16
N GLY A 184 -20.10 16.37 2.78
CA GLY A 184 -20.18 16.85 4.16
C GLY A 184 -19.23 16.14 5.12
N ASP A 185 -19.28 16.57 6.38
CA ASP A 185 -18.38 16.10 7.44
C ASP A 185 -18.53 14.60 7.71
N GLU A 186 -19.74 14.06 7.58
CA GLU A 186 -20.03 12.64 7.77
C GLU A 186 -19.36 11.77 6.70
N ARG A 187 -19.48 12.14 5.42
CA ARG A 187 -18.78 11.46 4.32
C ARG A 187 -17.27 11.49 4.53
N GLN A 188 -16.73 12.64 4.93
CA GLN A 188 -15.28 12.77 5.16
C GLN A 188 -14.80 11.96 6.36
N ALA A 189 -15.62 11.85 7.42
CA ALA A 189 -15.30 11.03 8.58
C ALA A 189 -15.22 9.54 8.23
N LEU A 190 -16.25 9.02 7.55
CA LEU A 190 -16.29 7.61 7.10
C LEU A 190 -15.15 7.29 6.14
N LEU A 191 -14.83 8.22 5.24
CA LEU A 191 -13.70 8.09 4.32
C LEU A 191 -12.37 7.96 5.04
N LYS A 192 -12.13 8.90 5.96
CA LYS A 192 -10.92 8.91 6.76
C LYS A 192 -10.81 7.64 7.59
N GLU A 193 -11.92 7.16 8.14
CA GLU A 193 -11.96 5.92 8.89
C GLU A 193 -11.59 4.72 8.02
N GLY A 194 -12.31 4.48 6.92
CA GLY A 194 -12.03 3.37 6.01
C GLY A 194 -10.61 3.41 5.42
N TYR A 195 -10.11 4.60 5.07
CA TYR A 195 -8.72 4.78 4.62
C TYR A 195 -7.72 4.40 5.72
N ASN A 196 -7.93 4.84 6.96
CA ASN A 196 -7.04 4.51 8.06
C ASN A 196 -7.02 3.00 8.35
N GLU A 197 -8.17 2.33 8.26
CA GLU A 197 -8.22 0.87 8.41
C GLU A 197 -7.39 0.18 7.32
N LEU A 198 -7.54 0.59 6.05
CA LEU A 198 -6.74 0.07 4.94
C LEU A 198 -5.24 0.31 5.13
N GLN A 199 -4.84 1.52 5.56
CA GLN A 199 -3.42 1.82 5.79
C GLN A 199 -2.85 0.99 6.93
N LYS A 200 -3.56 0.85 8.06
CA LYS A 200 -3.12 -0.04 9.16
C LYS A 200 -2.88 -1.46 8.66
N MET A 201 -3.78 -1.99 7.82
CA MET A 201 -3.62 -3.34 7.28
C MET A 201 -2.43 -3.45 6.32
N LYS A 202 -2.21 -2.43 5.49
CA LYS A 202 -1.04 -2.36 4.61
C LYS A 202 0.26 -2.32 5.40
N ASP A 203 0.31 -1.53 6.47
CA ASP A 203 1.48 -1.41 7.34
C ASP A 203 1.78 -2.76 8.01
N LEU A 204 0.76 -3.45 8.53
CA LEU A 204 0.89 -4.79 9.11
C LEU A 204 1.47 -5.82 8.13
N ILE A 205 1.12 -5.73 6.84
CA ILE A 205 1.66 -6.62 5.81
C ILE A 205 3.12 -6.25 5.48
N ASN A 206 3.44 -4.96 5.43
CA ASN A 206 4.77 -4.47 5.04
C ASN A 206 5.83 -4.60 6.13
N GLU A 207 5.46 -4.49 7.42
CA GLU A 207 6.36 -4.71 8.57
C GLU A 207 7.08 -6.08 8.50
N ARG A 208 6.51 -7.06 7.79
CA ARG A 208 7.13 -8.37 7.57
C ARG A 208 8.41 -8.31 6.70
N GLY A 209 8.50 -7.33 5.81
CA GLY A 209 9.58 -7.21 4.82
C GLY A 209 10.79 -6.40 5.27
N GLU A 210 10.80 -5.85 6.49
CA GLU A 210 11.90 -4.99 6.97
C GLU A 210 12.89 -5.70 7.91
N ASN A 211 12.73 -7.02 8.14
CA ASN A 211 13.57 -7.82 9.06
C ASN A 211 14.50 -8.81 8.34
#